data_AF-A0A7S3MNS8-F1
#
_entry.id   AF-A0A7S3MNS8-F1
#
_cell.length_a   1.000
_cell.length_b   1.000
_cell.length_c   1.000
_cell.angle_alpha   90.00
_cell.angle_beta   90.00
_cell.angle_gamma   90.00
#
_symmetry.space_group_name_H-M   'P 1'
#
loop_
_entity.id
_entity.type
_entity.pdbx_description
1 polymer ?
#
loop_
_entity_poly.entity_id
_entity_poly.type
_entity_poly.pdbx_seq_one_letter_code
_entity_poly.pdbx_strand_id
1 'polypeptide(L)'
;KSPALEGLLVSRYFWLMMGFFSVYMGLIYNEFFSISQDFFGTCYDLKSASSGRVMPTDGPRTTCVYPFGLDPTWKISVNNLTFQNNIKEKLSVIIAYTHLNLGILLNALNCVYFGNYKKLVFEVLTGVVIFMGLIGYMIVLIYGKWWYPVYAYEPRPDPTIKNQLNISTSPSIIVVLIGDVMGVTPLAEPNSKQLQWFDNQQAISDALIYATFALLPVMLCAIP
;
A
#
# COMPACT_ATOMS: atom_id res chain seq x y z
N LYS A 1 48.44 -8.95 -0.10
CA LYS A 1 47.04 -8.85 -0.56
C LYS A 1 46.20 -8.46 0.64
N SER A 2 45.39 -7.41 0.56
CA SER A 2 44.55 -7.03 1.70
C SER A 2 43.37 -8.01 1.80
N PRO A 3 43.16 -8.66 2.96
CA PRO A 3 42.09 -9.66 3.13
C PRO A 3 40.69 -9.07 2.89
N ALA A 4 40.53 -7.76 3.11
CA ALA A 4 39.30 -7.03 2.80
C ALA A 4 38.95 -7.02 1.30
N LEU A 5 39.94 -6.94 0.41
CA LEU A 5 39.71 -6.90 -1.03
C LEU A 5 39.32 -8.28 -1.58
N GLU A 6 39.79 -9.35 -0.96
CA GLU A 6 39.41 -10.72 -1.33
C GLU A 6 37.93 -11.00 -1.00
N GLY A 7 37.43 -10.54 0.15
CA GLY A 7 36.00 -10.63 0.48
C GLY A 7 35.09 -9.84 -0.48
N LEU A 8 35.56 -8.69 -0.97
CA LEU A 8 34.84 -7.89 -1.96
C LEU A 8 34.74 -8.61 -3.33
N LEU A 9 35.81 -9.29 -3.75
CA LEU A 9 35.84 -10.01 -5.03
C LEU A 9 34.88 -11.21 -5.07
N VAL A 10 34.68 -11.88 -3.94
CA VAL A 10 33.70 -12.98 -3.80
C VAL A 10 32.26 -12.44 -3.89
N SER A 11 32.00 -11.30 -3.25
CA SER A 11 30.66 -10.68 -3.19
C SER A 11 30.35 -9.74 -4.38
N ARG A 12 31.18 -9.69 -5.41
CA ARG A 12 31.06 -8.75 -6.54
C ARG A 12 29.66 -8.69 -7.18
N TYR A 13 29.00 -9.84 -7.34
CA TYR A 13 27.66 -9.90 -7.94
C TYR A 13 26.57 -9.37 -7.01
N PHE A 14 26.75 -9.53 -5.70
CA PHE A 14 25.83 -9.00 -4.70
C PHE A 14 25.86 -7.46 -4.71
N TRP A 15 27.05 -6.86 -4.71
CA TRP A 15 27.20 -5.40 -4.81
C TRP A 15 26.71 -4.84 -6.14
N LEU A 16 26.98 -5.53 -7.25
CA LEU A 16 26.47 -5.14 -8.56
C LEU A 16 24.93 -5.12 -8.58
N MET A 17 24.29 -6.15 -8.04
CA MET A 17 22.82 -6.23 -7.98
C MET A 17 22.22 -5.20 -7.02
N MET A 18 22.84 -4.96 -5.86
CA MET A 18 22.41 -3.88 -4.96
C MET A 18 22.48 -2.51 -5.64
N GLY A 19 23.56 -2.23 -6.38
CA GLY A 19 23.70 -0.99 -7.15
C GLY A 19 22.63 -0.87 -8.25
N PHE A 20 22.40 -1.93 -9.02
CA PHE A 20 21.39 -1.95 -10.07
C PHE A 20 19.97 -1.68 -9.55
N PHE A 21 19.55 -2.39 -8.50
CA PHE A 21 18.22 -2.17 -7.91
C PHE A 21 18.10 -0.82 -7.20
N SER A 22 19.20 -0.29 -6.65
CA SER A 22 19.21 1.06 -6.08
C SER A 22 18.97 2.12 -7.14
N VAL A 23 19.59 2.01 -8.32
CA VAL A 23 19.32 2.92 -9.45
C VAL A 23 17.86 2.79 -9.91
N TYR A 24 17.33 1.57 -10.04
CA TYR A 24 15.93 1.34 -10.39
C TYR A 24 14.95 2.03 -9.42
N MET A 25 15.18 1.88 -8.11
CA MET A 25 14.35 2.56 -7.09
C MET A 25 14.52 4.08 -7.11
N GLY A 26 15.74 4.59 -7.36
CA GLY A 26 15.98 6.03 -7.53
C GLY A 26 15.21 6.61 -8.72
N LEU A 27 15.11 5.85 -9.81
CA LEU A 27 14.30 6.21 -10.98
C LEU A 27 12.79 6.19 -10.67
N ILE A 28 12.28 5.20 -9.93
CA ILE A 28 10.87 5.17 -9.48
C ILE A 28 10.54 6.38 -8.60
N TYR A 29 11.41 6.71 -7.64
CA TYR A 29 11.22 7.90 -6.81
C TYR A 29 11.47 9.21 -7.55
N ASN A 30 11.96 9.14 -8.79
CA ASN A 30 12.38 10.28 -9.60
C ASN A 30 13.35 11.21 -8.82
N GLU A 31 14.40 10.62 -8.27
CA GLU A 31 15.39 11.33 -7.46
C GLU A 31 16.81 10.93 -7.86
N PHE A 32 17.53 11.90 -8.45
CA PHE A 32 18.93 11.78 -8.82
C PHE A 32 19.72 12.90 -8.15
N PHE A 33 20.63 12.56 -7.22
CA PHE A 33 21.36 13.54 -6.38
C PHE A 33 20.45 14.57 -5.68
N SER A 34 19.29 14.11 -5.19
CA SER A 34 18.26 14.95 -4.56
C SER A 34 17.53 15.92 -5.49
N ILE A 35 17.74 15.81 -6.80
CA ILE A 35 17.07 16.60 -7.84
C ILE A 35 16.09 15.69 -8.59
N SER A 36 14.88 16.17 -8.83
CA SER A 36 13.87 15.47 -9.63
C SER A 36 13.97 15.86 -11.10
N GLN A 37 13.87 14.88 -12.00
CA GLN A 37 14.00 15.10 -13.43
C GLN A 37 12.63 15.08 -14.13
N ASP A 38 12.42 16.01 -15.06
CA ASP A 38 11.22 16.01 -15.90
C ASP A 38 11.48 15.26 -17.21
N PHE A 39 11.08 13.98 -17.25
CA PHE A 39 11.27 13.13 -18.43
C PHE A 39 10.07 13.16 -19.39
N PHE A 40 8.85 13.35 -18.89
CA PHE A 40 7.61 13.15 -19.64
C PHE A 40 6.68 14.37 -19.65
N GLY A 41 7.09 15.48 -19.04
CA GLY A 41 6.24 16.64 -18.80
C GLY A 41 5.41 16.48 -17.53
N THR A 42 5.28 17.57 -16.77
CA THR A 42 4.53 17.59 -15.52
C THR A 42 3.01 17.59 -15.76
N CYS A 43 2.26 16.95 -14.87
CA CYS A 43 0.80 16.98 -14.92
C CYS A 43 0.19 18.24 -14.28
N TYR A 44 1.04 19.07 -13.66
CA TYR A 44 0.68 20.30 -12.98
C TYR A 44 1.14 21.51 -13.79
N ASP A 45 0.20 22.37 -14.18
CA ASP A 45 0.50 23.64 -14.84
C ASP A 45 0.86 24.71 -13.78
N LEU A 46 2.16 24.98 -13.70
CA LEU A 46 2.76 25.93 -12.77
C LEU A 46 2.81 27.31 -13.42
N LYS A 47 2.13 28.32 -12.86
CA LYS A 47 2.34 29.73 -13.24
C LYS A 47 3.09 30.46 -12.14
N SER A 48 3.98 31.36 -12.55
CA SER A 48 4.68 32.24 -11.62
C SER A 48 3.70 33.26 -11.09
N ALA A 49 3.36 33.18 -9.79
CA ALA A 49 2.61 34.24 -9.15
C ALA A 49 3.54 35.46 -9.00
N SER A 50 2.98 36.67 -9.10
CA SER A 50 3.71 37.94 -8.96
C SER A 50 4.48 38.10 -7.64
N SER A 51 4.27 37.20 -6.67
CA SER A 51 4.96 37.11 -5.39
C SER A 51 6.21 36.21 -5.39
N GLY A 52 6.67 35.73 -6.55
CA GLY A 52 7.79 34.79 -6.67
C GLY A 52 7.47 33.38 -6.19
N ARG A 53 6.23 33.13 -5.76
CA ARG A 53 5.72 31.80 -5.42
C ARG A 53 5.16 31.15 -6.68
N VAL A 54 5.54 29.91 -6.93
CA VAL A 54 4.94 29.10 -7.99
C VAL A 54 3.69 28.46 -7.40
N MET A 55 2.52 28.78 -7.95
CA MET A 55 1.24 28.20 -7.52
C MET A 55 0.62 27.43 -8.69
N PRO A 56 0.02 26.25 -8.45
CA PRO A 56 -0.81 25.59 -9.44
C PRO A 56 -1.99 26.52 -9.76
N THR A 57 -2.20 26.83 -11.04
CA THR A 57 -3.23 27.80 -11.46
C THR A 57 -4.62 27.19 -11.48
N ASP A 58 -4.67 25.91 -11.82
CA ASP A 58 -5.82 25.03 -11.83
C ASP A 58 -5.37 23.71 -11.19
N GLY A 59 -6.30 22.86 -10.73
CA GLY A 59 -5.96 21.50 -10.31
C GLY A 59 -5.12 20.76 -11.38
N PRO A 60 -4.49 19.62 -11.05
CA PRO A 60 -3.79 18.81 -12.05
C PRO A 60 -4.69 18.64 -13.28
N ARG A 61 -4.10 18.62 -14.48
CA ARG A 61 -4.86 18.32 -15.70
C ARG A 61 -5.67 17.06 -15.41
N THR A 62 -6.99 17.15 -15.46
CA THR A 62 -7.95 16.29 -14.73
C THR A 62 -7.87 14.79 -15.04
N THR A 63 -7.04 14.40 -16.01
CA THR A 63 -6.81 13.04 -16.49
C THR A 63 -5.32 12.68 -16.62
N CYS A 64 -4.41 13.52 -16.13
CA CYS A 64 -2.97 13.32 -16.30
C CYS A 64 -2.38 12.49 -15.16
N VAL A 65 -1.85 11.31 -15.52
CA VAL A 65 -1.05 10.45 -14.65
C VAL A 65 0.36 10.39 -15.20
N TYR A 66 1.35 10.64 -14.36
CA TYR A 66 2.75 10.58 -14.77
C TYR A 66 3.13 9.14 -15.15
N PRO A 67 3.69 8.89 -16.34
CA PRO A 67 3.80 7.55 -16.91
C PRO A 67 4.82 6.66 -16.19
N PHE A 68 5.84 7.24 -15.54
CA PHE A 68 6.88 6.47 -14.86
C PHE A 68 7.45 7.22 -13.66
N GLY A 69 7.26 6.64 -12.47
CA GLY A 69 7.76 7.20 -11.21
C GLY A 69 6.89 8.30 -10.63
N LEU A 70 7.49 9.20 -9.84
CA LEU A 70 6.80 10.35 -9.25
C LEU A 70 6.94 11.59 -10.14
N ASP A 71 5.85 12.36 -10.26
CA ASP A 71 5.88 13.66 -10.96
C ASP A 71 6.88 14.59 -10.25
N PRO A 72 7.84 15.20 -10.99
CA PRO A 72 8.87 16.05 -10.42
C PRO A 72 8.32 17.27 -9.68
N THR A 73 7.11 17.74 -10.00
CA THR A 73 6.45 18.86 -9.33
C THR A 73 6.23 18.60 -7.84
N TRP A 74 6.06 17.34 -7.43
CA TRP A 74 5.92 17.01 -6.01
C TRP A 74 7.19 17.30 -5.22
N LYS A 75 8.38 17.26 -5.84
CA LYS A 75 9.64 17.53 -5.12
C LYS A 75 9.75 18.97 -4.64
N ILE A 76 9.18 19.91 -5.40
CA ILE A 76 9.20 21.35 -5.10
C ILE A 76 8.01 21.81 -4.24
N SER A 77 7.06 20.93 -3.95
CA SER A 77 5.88 21.29 -3.17
C SER A 77 6.16 21.37 -1.67
N VAL A 78 5.42 22.22 -0.96
CA VAL A 78 5.56 22.38 0.51
C VAL A 78 5.15 21.10 1.26
N ASN A 79 4.21 20.33 0.71
CA ASN A 79 3.68 19.10 1.30
C ASN A 79 4.35 17.82 0.78
N ASN A 80 5.49 17.93 0.10
CA ASN A 80 6.22 16.80 -0.48
C ASN A 80 6.51 15.68 0.54
N LEU A 81 7.03 16.05 1.71
CA LEU A 81 7.40 15.10 2.76
C LEU A 81 6.21 14.26 3.21
N THR A 82 5.07 14.89 3.45
CA THR A 82 3.85 14.21 3.85
C THR A 82 3.38 13.25 2.76
N PHE A 83 3.40 13.66 1.50
CA PHE A 83 3.01 12.81 0.37
C PHE A 83 3.94 11.59 0.20
N GLN A 84 5.26 11.82 0.14
CA GLN A 84 6.25 10.75 -0.04
C GLN A 84 6.24 9.76 1.14
N ASN A 85 6.12 10.24 2.37
CA ASN A 85 6.05 9.36 3.54
C ASN A 85 4.83 8.45 3.50
N ASN A 86 3.66 8.99 3.14
CA ASN A 86 2.44 8.21 3.02
C ASN A 86 2.52 7.11 1.95
N ILE A 87 3.19 7.39 0.82
CA ILE A 87 3.43 6.37 -0.22
C ILE A 87 4.42 5.32 0.26
N LYS A 88 5.54 5.75 0.86
CA LYS A 88 6.60 4.85 1.34
C LYS A 88 6.10 3.88 2.41
N GLU A 89 5.26 4.35 3.33
CA GLU A 89 4.66 3.52 4.37
C GLU A 89 3.78 2.42 3.75
N LYS A 90 2.83 2.80 2.88
CA LYS A 90 1.91 1.85 2.23
C LYS A 90 2.65 0.85 1.33
N LEU A 91 3.63 1.33 0.57
CA LEU A 91 4.46 0.47 -0.28
C LEU A 91 5.28 -0.52 0.55
N SER A 92 5.85 -0.08 1.68
CA SER A 92 6.60 -0.95 2.60
C SER A 92 5.74 -2.10 3.12
N VAL A 93 4.50 -1.81 3.53
CA VAL A 93 3.55 -2.81 4.01
C VAL A 93 3.18 -3.82 2.90
N ILE A 94 2.96 -3.36 1.66
CA ILE A 94 2.69 -4.25 0.52
C ILE A 94 3.89 -5.17 0.23
N ILE A 95 5.11 -4.62 0.18
CA ILE A 95 6.33 -5.40 -0.06
C ILE A 95 6.55 -6.41 1.07
N ALA A 96 6.39 -6.01 2.33
CA ALA A 96 6.51 -6.92 3.46
C ALA A 96 5.49 -8.06 3.39
N TYR A 97 4.23 -7.77 3.08
CA TYR A 97 3.17 -8.76 2.92
C TYR A 97 3.50 -9.77 1.80
N THR A 98 3.93 -9.30 0.62
CA THR A 98 4.30 -10.19 -0.50
C THR A 98 5.53 -11.05 -0.17
N HIS A 99 6.53 -10.49 0.52
CA HIS A 99 7.73 -11.21 0.94
C HIS A 99 7.41 -12.31 1.98
N LEU A 100 6.53 -12.03 2.93
CA LEU A 100 6.09 -13.01 3.92
C LEU A 100 5.26 -14.13 3.27
N ASN A 101 4.38 -13.81 2.30
CA ASN A 101 3.64 -14.82 1.54
C ASN A 101 4.58 -15.73 0.72
N LEU A 102 5.67 -15.21 0.17
CA LEU A 102 6.69 -16.04 -0.47
C LEU A 102 7.30 -17.04 0.51
N GLY A 103 7.58 -16.64 1.75
CA GLY A 103 8.05 -17.53 2.80
C GLY A 103 7.06 -18.67 3.11
N ILE A 104 5.76 -18.34 3.23
CA ILE A 104 4.70 -19.33 3.44
C ILE A 104 4.58 -20.28 2.25
N LEU A 105 4.68 -19.78 1.01
CA LEU A 105 4.70 -20.59 -0.20
C LEU A 105 5.88 -21.58 -0.22
N LEU A 106 7.07 -21.15 0.18
CA LEU A 106 8.22 -22.04 0.30
C LEU A 106 8.00 -23.13 1.35
N ASN A 107 7.38 -22.80 2.49
CA ASN A 107 6.99 -23.80 3.49
C ASN A 107 5.95 -24.80 2.92
N ALA A 108 4.99 -24.30 2.13
CA ALA A 108 4.01 -25.13 1.42
C ALA A 108 4.70 -26.13 0.48
N LEU A 109 5.63 -25.66 -0.35
CA LEU A 109 6.38 -26.47 -1.30
C LEU A 109 7.23 -27.53 -0.59
N ASN A 110 7.85 -27.18 0.55
CA ASN A 110 8.58 -28.16 1.38
C ASN A 110 7.63 -29.25 1.90
N CYS A 111 6.43 -28.89 2.38
CA CYS A 111 5.46 -29.88 2.85
C CYS A 111 4.98 -30.81 1.74
N VAL A 112 4.77 -30.28 0.52
CA VAL A 112 4.44 -31.09 -0.66
C VAL A 112 5.58 -32.04 -1.02
N TYR A 113 6.82 -31.54 -1.03
CA TYR A 113 8.00 -32.34 -1.36
C TYR A 113 8.20 -33.52 -0.39
N PHE A 114 8.04 -33.28 0.91
CA PHE A 114 8.17 -34.33 1.93
C PHE A 114 6.88 -35.15 2.14
N GLY A 115 5.80 -34.89 1.41
CA GLY A 115 4.53 -35.63 1.52
C GLY A 115 3.76 -35.41 2.83
N ASN A 116 4.07 -34.36 3.59
CA ASN A 116 3.47 -34.09 4.90
C ASN A 116 2.18 -33.26 4.77
N TYR A 117 1.12 -33.87 4.25
CA TYR A 117 -0.17 -33.19 4.00
C TYR A 117 -0.85 -32.64 5.25
N LYS A 118 -0.65 -33.27 6.42
CA LYS A 118 -1.18 -32.76 7.70
C LYS A 118 -0.62 -31.37 8.02
N LYS A 119 0.69 -31.20 7.87
CA LYS A 119 1.38 -29.93 8.06
C LYS A 119 0.93 -28.90 7.02
N LEU A 120 0.74 -29.32 5.77
CA LEU A 120 0.24 -28.45 4.72
C LEU A 120 -1.16 -27.87 5.03
N VAL A 121 -2.08 -28.68 5.53
CA VAL A 121 -3.45 -28.20 5.82
C VAL A 121 -3.52 -27.44 7.15
N PHE A 122 -2.87 -27.94 8.21
CA PHE A 122 -3.04 -27.37 9.56
C PHE A 122 -2.03 -26.29 9.94
N GLU A 123 -0.92 -26.13 9.23
CA GLU A 123 0.06 -25.07 9.46
C GLU A 123 0.05 -24.04 8.32
N VAL A 124 0.15 -24.50 7.07
CA VAL A 124 0.30 -23.59 5.93
C VAL A 124 -1.04 -22.96 5.55
N LEU A 125 -2.10 -23.74 5.35
CA LEU A 125 -3.40 -23.19 4.91
C LEU A 125 -4.03 -22.27 5.97
N THR A 126 -4.09 -22.74 7.22
CA THR A 126 -4.48 -21.93 8.39
C THR A 126 -3.63 -20.66 8.52
N GLY A 127 -2.31 -20.79 8.37
CA GLY A 127 -1.37 -19.66 8.39
C GLY A 127 -1.67 -18.62 7.30
N VAL A 128 -1.95 -19.05 6.07
CA VAL A 128 -2.36 -18.16 4.97
C VAL A 128 -3.67 -17.44 5.30
N VAL A 129 -4.68 -18.15 5.81
CA VAL A 129 -5.98 -17.54 6.13
C VAL A 129 -5.87 -16.53 7.27
N ILE A 130 -5.10 -16.84 8.32
CA ILE A 130 -4.84 -15.90 9.43
C ILE A 130 -4.12 -14.66 8.92
N PHE A 131 -3.08 -14.83 8.10
CA PHE A 131 -2.30 -13.72 7.55
C PHE A 131 -3.13 -12.86 6.57
N MET A 132 -4.03 -13.49 5.80
CA MET A 132 -4.99 -12.81 4.95
C MET A 132 -6.04 -12.01 5.75
N GLY A 133 -6.53 -12.56 6.87
CA GLY A 133 -7.52 -11.91 7.72
C GLY A 133 -6.99 -10.69 8.46
N LEU A 134 -5.76 -10.75 9.01
CA LEU A 134 -5.17 -9.65 9.78
C LEU A 134 -4.55 -8.56 8.89
N ILE A 135 -3.60 -8.96 8.04
CA ILE A 135 -2.78 -8.00 7.27
C ILE A 135 -3.24 -7.96 5.80
N GLY A 136 -3.70 -9.08 5.24
CA GLY A 136 -4.17 -9.11 3.85
C GLY A 136 -5.38 -8.20 3.60
N TYR A 137 -6.32 -8.12 4.54
CA TYR A 137 -7.45 -7.20 4.45
C TYR A 137 -7.00 -5.73 4.36
N MET A 138 -5.99 -5.33 5.13
CA MET A 138 -5.39 -3.99 5.02
C MET A 138 -4.83 -3.73 3.61
N ILE A 139 -4.17 -4.70 2.99
CA ILE A 139 -3.67 -4.58 1.61
C ILE A 139 -4.82 -4.36 0.63
N VAL A 140 -5.93 -5.10 0.78
CA VAL A 140 -7.15 -4.92 -0.02
C VAL A 140 -7.72 -3.50 0.15
N LEU A 141 -7.75 -2.98 1.37
CA LEU A 141 -8.20 -1.60 1.63
C LEU A 141 -7.28 -0.54 0.99
N ILE A 142 -5.97 -0.76 0.98
CA ILE A 142 -5.02 0.15 0.31
C ILE A 142 -5.30 0.20 -1.19
N TYR A 143 -5.46 -0.97 -1.83
CA TYR A 143 -5.79 -1.05 -3.25
C TYR A 143 -7.18 -0.47 -3.57
N GLY A 144 -8.18 -0.76 -2.73
CA GLY A 144 -9.52 -0.18 -2.86
C GLY A 144 -9.49 1.35 -2.81
N LYS A 145 -8.68 1.93 -1.91
CA LYS A 145 -8.47 3.38 -1.82
C LYS A 145 -7.75 3.96 -3.04
N TRP A 146 -6.82 3.22 -3.66
CA TRP A 146 -6.12 3.69 -4.87
C TRP A 146 -6.96 3.59 -6.13
N TRP A 147 -7.85 2.60 -6.23
CA TRP A 147 -8.73 2.43 -7.39
C TRP A 147 -9.97 3.30 -7.36
N TYR A 148 -10.40 3.74 -6.18
CA TYR A 148 -11.61 4.54 -6.06
C TYR A 148 -11.36 5.96 -6.61
N PRO A 149 -12.10 6.40 -7.65
CA PRO A 149 -11.89 7.71 -8.26
C PRO A 149 -12.38 8.82 -7.33
N VAL A 150 -11.45 9.55 -6.71
CA VAL A 150 -11.74 10.72 -5.89
C VAL A 150 -11.47 11.98 -6.72
N TYR A 151 -12.51 12.77 -6.98
CA TYR A 151 -12.37 14.08 -7.63
C TYR A 151 -11.94 15.12 -6.60
N ALA A 152 -10.64 15.40 -6.57
CA ALA A 152 -10.03 16.27 -5.56
C ALA A 152 -10.39 17.76 -5.69
N TYR A 153 -10.90 18.19 -6.85
CA TYR A 153 -11.02 19.61 -7.22
C TYR A 153 -12.44 20.02 -7.69
N GLU A 154 -13.43 19.12 -7.66
CA GLU A 154 -14.82 19.51 -7.94
C GLU A 154 -15.50 20.06 -6.66
N PRO A 155 -16.02 21.31 -6.67
CA PRO A 155 -16.63 21.91 -5.48
C PRO A 155 -18.01 21.38 -5.11
N ARG A 156 -18.58 20.47 -5.91
CA ARG A 156 -19.95 19.98 -5.71
C ARG A 156 -20.01 18.49 -5.98
N PRO A 157 -20.33 17.65 -4.98
CA PRO A 157 -20.83 16.33 -5.30
C PRO A 157 -22.10 16.53 -6.13
N ASP A 158 -22.12 15.97 -7.33
CA ASP A 158 -23.36 15.94 -8.10
C ASP A 158 -24.36 15.14 -7.27
N PRO A 159 -25.49 15.73 -6.81
CA PRO A 159 -26.46 15.03 -5.98
C PRO A 159 -27.10 13.82 -6.68
N THR A 160 -26.88 13.66 -7.99
CA THR A 160 -27.34 12.50 -8.77
C THR A 160 -26.39 11.30 -8.69
N ILE A 161 -25.12 11.49 -8.36
CA ILE A 161 -24.15 10.39 -8.21
C ILE A 161 -24.11 9.97 -6.73
N LYS A 162 -24.93 8.98 -6.41
CA LYS A 162 -24.84 8.27 -5.13
C LYS A 162 -23.42 7.71 -5.00
N ASN A 163 -22.84 7.83 -3.81
CA ASN A 163 -21.52 7.28 -3.45
C ASN A 163 -20.32 8.03 -4.06
N GLN A 164 -20.27 9.37 -4.07
CA GLN A 164 -19.02 10.12 -4.26
C GLN A 164 -18.37 10.40 -2.89
N LEU A 165 -17.20 9.81 -2.62
CA LEU A 165 -16.39 10.12 -1.44
C LEU A 165 -15.64 11.43 -1.67
N ASN A 166 -15.92 12.44 -0.86
CA ASN A 166 -15.10 13.65 -0.79
C ASN A 166 -13.75 13.35 -0.12
N ILE A 167 -12.71 14.13 -0.43
CA ILE A 167 -11.41 14.06 0.28
C ILE A 167 -11.61 14.18 1.80
N SER A 168 -12.54 15.02 2.24
CA SER A 168 -12.85 15.26 3.66
C SER A 168 -13.60 14.11 4.34
N THR A 169 -14.22 13.20 3.58
CA THR A 169 -14.97 12.05 4.11
C THR A 169 -14.29 10.71 3.83
N SER A 170 -13.07 10.74 3.28
CA SER A 170 -12.30 9.53 2.99
C SER A 170 -11.79 8.90 4.31
N PRO A 171 -12.18 7.66 4.65
CA PRO A 171 -11.74 7.04 5.90
C PRO A 171 -10.21 6.87 5.93
N SER A 172 -9.66 6.92 7.14
CA SER A 172 -8.28 6.46 7.38
C SER A 172 -8.30 4.95 7.55
N ILE A 173 -7.42 4.25 6.83
CA ILE A 173 -7.37 2.78 6.81
C ILE A 173 -7.10 2.23 8.22
N ILE A 174 -6.23 2.91 8.99
CA ILE A 174 -5.90 2.53 10.36
C ILE A 174 -7.11 2.60 11.29
N VAL A 175 -7.95 3.64 11.19
CA VAL A 175 -9.15 3.76 12.05
C VAL A 175 -10.18 2.69 11.70
N VAL A 176 -10.33 2.34 10.42
CA VAL A 176 -11.21 1.24 10.01
C VAL A 176 -10.69 -0.08 10.59
N LEU A 177 -9.40 -0.39 10.45
CA LEU A 177 -8.83 -1.62 11.00
C LEU A 177 -8.96 -1.72 12.52
N ILE A 178 -8.69 -0.62 13.23
CA ILE A 178 -8.84 -0.56 14.69
C ILE A 178 -10.31 -0.74 15.09
N GLY A 179 -11.23 -0.09 14.38
CA GLY A 179 -12.67 -0.21 14.61
C GLY A 179 -13.18 -1.64 14.38
N ASP A 180 -12.75 -2.27 13.29
CA ASP A 180 -13.11 -3.64 12.93
C ASP A 180 -12.61 -4.65 13.98
N VAL A 181 -11.36 -4.51 14.46
CA VAL A 181 -10.78 -5.40 15.49
C VAL A 181 -11.44 -5.20 16.86
N MET A 182 -11.73 -3.95 17.25
CA MET A 182 -12.35 -3.67 18.56
C MET A 182 -13.86 -3.89 18.59
N GLY A 183 -14.50 -4.15 17.44
CA GLY A 183 -15.96 -4.21 17.31
C GLY A 183 -16.65 -2.88 17.60
N VAL A 184 -15.88 -1.78 17.67
CA VAL A 184 -16.38 -0.42 17.83
C VAL A 184 -16.29 0.24 16.47
N THR A 185 -17.28 -0.05 15.61
CA THR A 185 -17.36 0.65 14.35
C THR A 185 -17.83 2.08 14.59
N PRO A 186 -17.11 3.13 14.15
CA PRO A 186 -17.62 4.51 14.12
C PRO A 186 -18.80 4.69 13.14
N LEU A 187 -19.37 3.59 12.65
CA LEU A 187 -20.46 3.48 11.68
C LEU A 187 -21.86 3.61 12.31
N ALA A 188 -21.95 3.86 13.63
CA ALA A 188 -23.20 3.91 14.39
C ALA A 188 -23.76 5.34 14.62
N GLU A 189 -23.32 6.35 13.87
CA GLU A 189 -23.98 7.66 13.86
C GLU A 189 -25.06 7.72 12.75
N PRO A 190 -26.33 8.04 13.08
CA PRO A 190 -27.48 7.87 12.18
C PRO A 190 -27.54 8.87 10.99
N ASN A 191 -26.59 9.82 10.88
CA ASN A 191 -26.63 10.88 9.86
C ASN A 191 -25.34 11.04 9.03
N SER A 192 -24.30 10.22 9.23
CA SER A 192 -23.11 10.23 8.38
C SER A 192 -23.25 9.17 7.29
N LYS A 193 -23.47 9.62 6.04
CA LYS A 193 -23.47 8.73 4.87
C LYS A 193 -22.13 7.98 4.79
N GLN A 194 -22.18 6.67 5.07
CA GLN A 194 -21.31 5.58 4.60
C GLN A 194 -19.81 5.89 4.48
N LEU A 195 -19.04 5.64 5.56
CA LEU A 195 -17.59 5.40 5.47
C LEU A 195 -17.30 3.96 5.01
N GLN A 196 -17.84 3.57 3.85
CA GLN A 196 -17.61 2.26 3.23
C GLN A 196 -17.04 2.47 1.83
N TRP A 197 -15.92 1.84 1.53
CA TRP A 197 -15.29 1.89 0.21
C TRP A 197 -16.02 0.99 -0.80
N PHE A 198 -16.68 -0.07 -0.33
CA PHE A 198 -17.43 -1.02 -1.12
C PHE A 198 -18.61 -1.58 -0.32
N ASP A 199 -19.63 -2.06 -1.02
CA ASP A 199 -20.81 -2.66 -0.40
C ASP A 199 -20.42 -3.88 0.45
N ASN A 200 -21.07 -4.06 1.60
CA ASN A 200 -20.81 -5.17 2.55
C ASN A 200 -19.38 -5.22 3.13
N GLN A 201 -18.65 -4.11 3.15
CA GLN A 201 -17.31 -4.05 3.73
C GLN A 201 -17.23 -4.58 5.18
N GLN A 202 -18.19 -4.19 6.03
CA GLN A 202 -18.23 -4.62 7.42
C GLN A 202 -18.44 -6.14 7.55
N ALA A 203 -19.37 -6.71 6.77
CA ALA A 203 -19.63 -8.15 6.79
C ALA A 203 -18.42 -8.98 6.32
N ILE A 204 -17.66 -8.48 5.35
CA ILE A 204 -16.43 -9.13 4.87
C ILE A 204 -15.33 -9.08 5.94
N SER A 205 -15.16 -7.93 6.58
CA SER A 205 -14.18 -7.76 7.67
C SER A 205 -14.50 -8.68 8.86
N ASP A 206 -15.76 -8.66 9.31
CA ASP A 206 -16.23 -9.50 10.41
C ASP A 206 -16.04 -10.99 10.09
N ALA A 207 -16.41 -11.44 8.89
CA ALA A 207 -16.22 -12.83 8.47
C ALA A 207 -14.74 -13.27 8.50
N LEU A 208 -13.83 -12.41 8.04
CA LEU A 208 -12.39 -12.68 8.04
C LEU A 208 -11.81 -12.72 9.46
N ILE A 209 -12.26 -11.82 10.33
CA ILE A 209 -11.82 -11.77 11.73
C ILE A 209 -12.33 -13.00 12.49
N TYR A 210 -13.60 -13.37 12.35
CA TYR A 210 -14.16 -14.58 12.97
C TYR A 210 -13.45 -15.84 12.46
N ALA A 211 -13.18 -15.94 11.16
CA ALA A 211 -12.40 -17.05 10.61
C ALA A 211 -10.98 -17.11 11.21
N THR A 212 -10.32 -15.97 11.37
CA THR A 212 -8.99 -15.88 11.99
C THR A 212 -9.00 -16.37 13.43
N PHE A 213 -9.95 -15.91 14.25
CA PHE A 213 -10.07 -16.33 15.64
C PHE A 213 -10.44 -17.81 15.79
N ALA A 214 -11.26 -18.36 14.89
CA ALA A 214 -11.62 -19.77 14.90
C ALA A 214 -10.46 -20.69 14.48
N LEU A 215 -9.59 -20.24 13.57
CA LEU A 215 -8.48 -21.05 13.07
C LEU A 215 -7.23 -21.04 13.96
N LEU A 216 -7.08 -20.04 14.84
CA LEU A 216 -6.01 -19.99 15.84
C LEU A 216 -5.97 -21.25 16.75
N PRO A 217 -7.05 -21.64 17.44
CA PRO A 217 -7.05 -22.85 18.25
C PRO A 217 -6.95 -24.13 17.41
N VAL A 218 -7.50 -24.14 16.19
CA VAL A 218 -7.38 -25.28 15.27
C VAL A 218 -5.92 -25.54 14.90
N MET A 219 -5.17 -24.49 14.59
CA MET A 219 -3.73 -24.59 14.31
C MET A 219 -2.96 -25.13 15.52
N LEU A 220 -3.27 -24.64 16.73
CA LEU A 220 -2.59 -25.04 17.96
C LEU A 220 -2.90 -26.49 18.38
N CYS A 221 -4.14 -26.96 18.17
CA CYS A 221 -4.56 -28.30 18.60
C CYS A 221 -4.31 -29.39 17.54
N ALA A 222 -4.18 -29.05 16.27
CA ALA A 222 -3.99 -30.03 15.20
C ALA A 222 -2.56 -30.59 15.10
N ILE A 223 -1.58 -29.90 15.71
CA ILE A 223 -0.18 -30.32 15.73
C ILE A 223 0.26 -30.35 17.21
N PRO A 224 0.14 -31.49 17.90
CA PRO A 224 0.69 -31.66 19.25
C PRO A 224 2.23 -31.68 19.25
#